data_AF-A0AAU5K649-F1
#
_entry.id   AF-A0AAU5K649-F1
#
_cell.length_a   1.000
_cell.length_b   1.000
_cell.length_c   1.000
_cell.angle_alpha   90.00
_cell.angle_beta   90.00
_cell.angle_gamma   90.00
#
_symmetry.space_group_name_H-M   'P 1'
#
loop_
_entity.id
_entity.type
_entity.pdbx_description
1 polymer ?
#
loop_
_entity_poly.entity_id
_entity_poly.type
_entity_poly.pdbx_seq_one_letter_code
_entity_poly.pdbx_strand_id
1 'polypeptide(L)'
;MQGARTGRADGRHPHSPVRLVAVLGAPDSLPDAVVDEQTTVAGAYAMAQFTEDGRIGGNPIGVRDAAAVSHNLADVRTGGVAPLLAAAPNGDQTSTLPTFNALANALAGCVGGPTCDELLAAAARPGRPAPTDTFQALVEIARAPGVNVPQLFALAAVRPLFAPALGAAPTAWTLALRYQGNGRELDGPGNIAFDAQGDAWVVNNYRFDPDPHQAVCGGRALLRFTPDGRTVPGSPYRGGGVYGAGFGVAIDPTGDVWAGNFGFQGRGCPLDPSPLYRSVSQFTPDGAPSRRAPVGRWAGSSSRRAWPPTTTARSGSPTAAGAA
;
A
#
# COMPACT_ATOMS: atom_id res chain seq x y z
N MET A 1 16.19 -2.93 15.22
CA MET A 1 16.85 -3.95 14.37
C MET A 1 17.96 -4.58 15.19
N GLN A 2 17.83 -5.84 15.58
CA GLN A 2 18.98 -6.61 16.08
C GLN A 2 19.41 -7.54 14.94
N GLY A 3 20.56 -7.26 14.34
CA GLY A 3 21.28 -8.29 13.60
C GLY A 3 22.04 -9.10 14.63
N ALA A 4 21.75 -10.39 14.76
CA ALA A 4 22.53 -11.28 15.60
C ALA A 4 23.95 -11.38 15.02
N ARG A 5 24.92 -10.72 15.66
CA ARG A 5 26.34 -10.98 15.48
C ARG A 5 26.79 -11.90 16.61
N THR A 6 26.91 -13.19 16.33
CA THR A 6 27.74 -14.10 17.12
C THR A 6 28.90 -14.56 16.26
N GLY A 7 30.09 -14.00 16.52
CA GLY A 7 31.31 -14.38 15.83
C GLY A 7 32.44 -13.41 16.13
N ARG A 8 33.38 -13.85 16.97
CA ARG A 8 34.62 -13.18 17.37
C ARG A 8 35.39 -12.72 16.13
N ALA A 9 35.87 -11.47 16.14
CA ALA A 9 36.73 -10.93 15.10
C ALA A 9 38.13 -11.55 15.23
N ASP A 10 38.51 -12.38 14.26
CA ASP A 10 39.87 -12.55 13.76
C ASP A 10 39.84 -13.37 12.47
N GLY A 11 40.43 -12.85 11.39
CA GLY A 11 40.58 -13.52 10.09
C GLY A 11 39.57 -13.09 9.03
N ARG A 12 40.07 -12.64 7.87
CA ARG A 12 39.30 -12.37 6.63
C ARG A 12 38.52 -13.62 6.21
N HIS A 13 37.29 -13.75 6.67
CA HIS A 13 36.27 -14.54 5.99
C HIS A 13 35.54 -13.62 4.99
N PRO A 14 35.40 -13.99 3.72
CA PRO A 14 34.49 -13.27 2.83
C PRO A 14 33.10 -13.28 3.48
N HIS A 15 32.49 -12.11 3.60
CA HIS A 15 31.13 -12.00 4.15
C HIS A 15 30.22 -12.97 3.40
N SER A 16 29.53 -13.85 4.12
CA SER A 16 28.50 -14.69 3.50
C SER A 16 27.47 -13.76 2.85
N PRO A 17 27.08 -13.98 1.58
CA PRO A 17 26.09 -13.14 0.90
C PRO A 17 24.69 -13.29 1.50
N VAL A 18 24.49 -14.24 2.41
CA VAL A 18 23.20 -14.47 3.08
C VAL A 18 23.00 -13.45 4.20
N ARG A 19 22.01 -12.59 4.00
CA ARG A 19 21.46 -11.68 5.00
C ARG A 19 19.94 -11.80 5.03
N LEU A 20 19.45 -12.43 6.09
CA LEU A 20 18.03 -12.52 6.40
C LEU A 20 17.63 -11.38 7.34
N VAL A 21 16.38 -10.92 7.24
CA VAL A 21 15.84 -9.84 8.06
C VAL A 21 14.43 -10.15 8.53
N ALA A 22 14.08 -9.57 9.68
CA ALA A 22 12.71 -9.42 10.13
C ALA A 22 12.51 -7.97 10.60
N VAL A 23 11.40 -7.37 10.21
CA VAL A 23 11.07 -5.99 10.59
C VAL A 23 10.19 -6.05 11.84
N LEU A 24 10.65 -5.45 12.94
CA LEU A 24 9.99 -5.58 14.25
C LEU A 24 8.89 -4.54 14.50
N GLY A 25 8.89 -3.42 13.77
CA GLY A 25 8.00 -2.29 14.05
C GLY A 25 8.58 -1.30 15.07
N ALA A 26 7.68 -0.60 15.78
CA ALA A 26 8.03 0.44 16.74
C ALA A 26 8.75 -0.13 17.99
N PRO A 27 9.68 0.62 18.59
CA PRO A 27 10.54 0.12 19.68
C PRO A 27 9.80 -0.17 20.99
N ASP A 28 8.56 0.33 21.14
CA ASP A 28 7.82 0.28 22.41
C ASP A 28 7.28 -1.12 22.74
N SER A 29 7.25 -2.03 21.76
CA SER A 29 7.04 -3.47 21.98
C SER A 29 7.76 -4.28 20.90
N LEU A 30 8.92 -4.86 21.25
CA LEU A 30 9.61 -5.78 20.35
C LEU A 30 9.04 -7.19 20.57
N PRO A 31 8.29 -7.76 19.61
CA PRO A 31 7.82 -9.13 19.72
C PRO A 31 9.00 -10.10 19.58
N ASP A 32 8.81 -11.35 20.03
CA ASP A 32 9.62 -12.45 19.53
C ASP A 32 9.51 -12.48 18.00
N ALA A 33 10.63 -12.68 17.32
CA ALA A 33 10.68 -12.63 15.87
C ALA A 33 11.42 -13.84 15.31
N VAL A 34 10.86 -14.38 14.24
CA VAL A 34 11.52 -15.35 13.37
C VAL A 34 12.20 -14.57 12.26
N VAL A 35 13.43 -14.96 11.92
CA VAL A 35 14.19 -14.40 10.82
C VAL A 35 14.38 -15.53 9.80
N ASP A 36 13.61 -15.49 8.72
CA ASP A 36 13.62 -16.49 7.66
C ASP A 36 13.44 -15.86 6.27
N GLU A 37 13.25 -16.68 5.24
CA GLU A 37 13.05 -16.23 3.88
C GLU A 37 11.78 -15.39 3.70
N GLN A 38 10.66 -15.77 4.31
CA GLN A 38 9.38 -15.07 4.18
C GLN A 38 9.41 -13.71 4.89
N THR A 39 9.96 -13.62 6.11
CA THR A 39 10.14 -12.32 6.79
C THR A 39 11.14 -11.43 6.05
N THR A 40 12.13 -12.02 5.38
CA THR A 40 13.10 -11.28 4.58
C THR A 40 12.45 -10.70 3.32
N VAL A 41 11.64 -11.46 2.59
CA VAL A 41 10.87 -10.97 1.44
C VAL A 41 9.91 -9.86 1.88
N ALA A 42 9.17 -10.07 2.96
CA ALA A 42 8.24 -9.09 3.51
C ALA A 42 8.95 -7.78 3.87
N GLY A 43 10.08 -7.87 4.58
CA GLY A 43 10.89 -6.72 4.96
C GLY A 43 11.47 -5.99 3.76
N ALA A 44 12.08 -6.71 2.82
CA ALA A 44 12.71 -6.13 1.64
C ALA A 44 11.71 -5.38 0.75
N TYR A 45 10.54 -5.97 0.48
CA TYR A 45 9.52 -5.35 -0.36
C TYR A 45 8.89 -4.13 0.29
N ALA A 46 8.50 -4.23 1.58
CA ALA A 46 7.89 -3.10 2.26
C ALA A 46 8.88 -1.94 2.46
N MET A 47 10.16 -2.24 2.69
CA MET A 47 11.22 -1.24 2.94
C MET A 47 11.96 -0.79 1.69
N ALA A 48 11.57 -1.23 0.49
CA ALA A 48 12.34 -1.00 -0.73
C ALA A 48 12.61 0.49 -1.01
N GLN A 49 11.63 1.36 -0.76
CA GLN A 49 11.79 2.81 -0.93
C GLN A 49 12.64 3.45 0.20
N PHE A 50 12.75 2.79 1.34
CA PHE A 50 13.46 3.26 2.54
C PHE A 50 14.83 2.59 2.72
N THR A 51 15.33 1.86 1.72
CA THR A 51 16.60 1.12 1.84
C THR A 51 17.68 1.67 0.93
N GLU A 52 18.75 2.22 1.47
CA GLU A 52 19.93 2.63 0.70
C GLU A 52 21.16 1.93 1.26
N ASP A 53 21.99 1.38 0.37
CA ASP A 53 23.24 0.68 0.71
C ASP A 53 23.07 -0.35 1.85
N GLY A 54 21.99 -1.15 1.78
CA GLY A 54 21.68 -2.18 2.76
C GLY A 54 21.23 -1.65 4.13
N ARG A 55 20.89 -0.36 4.25
CA ARG A 55 20.43 0.29 5.48
C ARG A 55 19.04 0.88 5.28
N ILE A 56 18.16 0.64 6.25
CA ILE A 56 16.83 1.26 6.28
C ILE A 56 16.95 2.66 6.90
N GLY A 57 16.37 3.66 6.24
CA GLY A 57 16.33 5.06 6.67
C GLY A 57 15.34 5.89 5.86
N GLY A 58 15.08 7.12 6.31
CA GLY A 58 14.16 8.04 5.64
C GLY A 58 13.14 8.67 6.60
N ASN A 59 12.01 9.09 6.07
CA ASN A 59 10.91 9.67 6.86
C ASN A 59 10.45 8.65 7.93
N PRO A 60 10.44 9.02 9.23
CA PRO A 60 10.12 8.09 10.31
C PRO A 60 8.68 7.56 10.25
N ILE A 61 7.72 8.35 9.78
CA ILE A 61 6.33 7.93 9.56
C ILE A 61 6.30 6.88 8.45
N GLY A 62 6.88 7.18 7.28
CA GLY A 62 6.90 6.25 6.16
C GLY A 62 7.60 4.92 6.49
N VAL A 63 8.72 4.96 7.23
CA VAL A 63 9.42 3.75 7.69
C VAL A 63 8.55 2.93 8.65
N ARG A 64 7.83 3.59 9.58
CA ARG A 64 6.91 2.91 10.50
C ARG A 64 5.73 2.28 9.74
N ASP A 65 5.18 2.98 8.77
CA ASP A 65 4.05 2.53 7.97
C ASP A 65 4.45 1.34 7.08
N ALA A 66 5.64 1.41 6.46
CA ALA A 66 6.24 0.26 5.76
C ALA A 66 6.48 -0.93 6.69
N ALA A 67 6.91 -0.70 7.93
CA ALA A 67 7.04 -1.77 8.90
C ALA A 67 5.70 -2.47 9.16
N ALA A 68 4.62 -1.71 9.33
CA ALA A 68 3.28 -2.26 9.50
C ALA A 68 2.83 -3.06 8.27
N VAL A 69 3.09 -2.56 7.05
CA VAL A 69 2.80 -3.29 5.80
C VAL A 69 3.60 -4.59 5.67
N SER A 70 4.84 -4.65 6.17
CA SER A 70 5.60 -5.90 6.17
C SER A 70 4.90 -7.01 6.96
N HIS A 71 4.20 -6.66 8.05
CA HIS A 71 3.43 -7.59 8.87
C HIS A 71 2.14 -8.07 8.17
N ASN A 72 1.71 -7.40 7.11
CA ASN A 72 0.62 -7.87 6.24
C ASN A 72 1.08 -8.89 5.20
N LEU A 73 2.40 -9.06 5.01
CA LEU A 73 2.98 -10.08 4.11
C LEU A 73 3.43 -11.32 4.90
N ALA A 74 4.18 -11.12 6.00
CA ALA A 74 4.66 -12.19 6.86
C ALA A 74 4.32 -11.92 8.33
N ASP A 75 3.92 -12.97 9.05
CA ASP A 75 3.79 -12.92 10.50
C ASP A 75 5.21 -12.98 11.11
N VAL A 76 5.64 -11.84 11.67
CA VAL A 76 7.00 -11.70 12.22
C VAL A 76 7.29 -12.69 13.35
N ARG A 77 6.28 -13.17 14.09
CA ARG A 77 6.46 -14.06 15.25
C ARG A 77 6.62 -15.51 14.84
N THR A 78 5.97 -15.92 13.74
CA THR A 78 5.98 -17.31 13.27
C THR A 78 6.90 -17.54 12.08
N GLY A 79 7.24 -16.48 11.34
CA GLY A 79 7.95 -16.57 10.07
C GLY A 79 7.04 -16.83 8.87
N GLY A 80 5.81 -17.29 9.12
CA GLY A 80 4.87 -17.70 8.09
C GLY A 80 4.20 -16.56 7.32
N VAL A 81 3.38 -16.92 6.34
CA VAL A 81 2.48 -16.00 5.62
C VAL A 81 1.52 -15.32 6.61
N ALA A 82 1.42 -13.99 6.54
CA ALA A 82 0.50 -13.24 7.40
C ALA A 82 -0.97 -13.55 7.10
N PRO A 83 -1.88 -13.48 8.09
CA PRO A 83 -3.31 -13.73 7.89
C PRO A 83 -3.95 -12.89 6.78
N LEU A 84 -3.53 -11.62 6.63
CA LEU A 84 -4.07 -10.74 5.59
C LEU A 84 -3.73 -11.24 4.17
N LEU A 85 -2.50 -11.72 3.96
CA LEU A 85 -2.07 -12.28 2.68
C LEU A 85 -2.66 -13.68 2.45
N ALA A 86 -2.82 -14.48 3.51
CA ALA A 86 -3.31 -15.85 3.42
C ALA A 86 -4.81 -15.97 3.09
N ALA A 87 -5.61 -14.96 3.42
CA ALA A 87 -7.06 -15.00 3.30
C ALA A 87 -7.61 -14.11 2.17
N ALA A 88 -8.84 -14.38 1.73
CA ALA A 88 -9.58 -13.50 0.83
C ALA A 88 -9.69 -12.07 1.42
N PRO A 89 -9.55 -11.00 0.61
CA PRO A 89 -9.55 -10.99 -0.85
C PRO A 89 -8.15 -11.16 -1.49
N ASN A 90 -7.15 -11.52 -0.70
CA ASN A 90 -5.84 -11.98 -1.16
C ASN A 90 -5.90 -13.50 -1.36
N GLY A 91 -5.11 -14.30 -0.63
CA GLY A 91 -5.14 -15.76 -0.74
C GLY A 91 -5.03 -16.24 -2.18
N ASP A 92 -6.01 -17.02 -2.61
CA ASP A 92 -6.14 -17.56 -3.97
C ASP A 92 -6.77 -16.60 -4.99
N GLN A 93 -7.31 -15.46 -4.55
CA GLN A 93 -7.96 -14.45 -5.41
C GLN A 93 -6.97 -13.46 -6.02
N THR A 94 -5.69 -13.54 -5.66
CA THR A 94 -4.61 -12.70 -6.19
C THR A 94 -3.37 -13.53 -6.48
N SER A 95 -2.48 -13.02 -7.33
CA SER A 95 -1.18 -13.63 -7.56
C SER A 95 -0.14 -13.33 -6.47
N THR A 96 -0.48 -12.52 -5.46
CA THR A 96 0.48 -12.02 -4.47
C THR A 96 1.03 -13.12 -3.58
N LEU A 97 0.18 -14.01 -3.06
CA LEU A 97 0.62 -15.14 -2.23
C LEU A 97 1.59 -16.08 -2.97
N PRO A 98 1.27 -16.60 -4.17
CA PRO A 98 2.21 -17.44 -4.91
C PRO A 98 3.47 -16.69 -5.36
N THR A 99 3.38 -15.39 -5.68
CA THR A 99 4.56 -14.57 -6.00
C THR A 99 5.48 -14.40 -4.79
N PHE A 100 4.90 -14.11 -3.61
CA PHE A 100 5.61 -13.97 -2.34
C PHE A 100 6.37 -15.25 -1.98
N ASN A 101 5.70 -16.40 -2.05
CA ASN A 101 6.32 -17.69 -1.78
C ASN A 101 7.40 -18.07 -2.82
N ALA A 102 7.21 -17.72 -4.10
CA ALA A 102 8.23 -17.93 -5.12
C ALA A 102 9.51 -17.11 -4.86
N LEU A 103 9.38 -15.86 -4.38
CA LEU A 103 10.53 -15.05 -3.95
C LEU A 103 11.23 -15.69 -2.75
N ALA A 104 10.47 -16.19 -1.78
CA ALA A 104 11.02 -16.90 -0.62
C ALA A 104 11.74 -18.18 -1.03
N ASN A 105 11.24 -18.92 -2.03
CA ASN A 105 11.91 -20.09 -2.59
C ASN A 105 13.21 -19.76 -3.32
N ALA A 106 13.24 -18.66 -4.09
CA ALA A 106 14.48 -18.19 -4.72
C ALA A 106 15.55 -17.84 -3.67
N LEU A 107 15.12 -17.22 -2.57
CA LEU A 107 15.99 -16.95 -1.43
C LEU A 107 16.44 -18.24 -0.71
N ALA A 108 15.54 -19.20 -0.50
CA ALA A 108 15.86 -20.48 0.14
C ALA A 108 16.93 -21.27 -0.63
N GLY A 109 16.92 -21.16 -1.98
CA GLY A 109 17.97 -21.71 -2.84
C GLY A 109 19.36 -21.15 -2.56
N CYS A 110 19.46 -19.88 -2.16
CA CYS A 110 20.71 -19.28 -1.70
C CYS A 110 21.03 -19.65 -0.25
N VAL A 111 20.07 -19.53 0.68
CA VAL A 111 20.30 -19.78 2.12
C VAL A 111 20.82 -21.19 2.38
N GLY A 112 20.24 -22.20 1.73
CA GLY A 112 20.58 -23.60 1.96
C GLY A 112 21.11 -24.34 0.73
N GLY A 113 21.40 -23.65 -0.37
CA GLY A 113 21.81 -24.27 -1.64
C GLY A 113 22.87 -23.46 -2.38
N PRO A 114 23.12 -23.77 -3.67
CA PRO A 114 24.24 -23.19 -4.41
C PRO A 114 23.91 -21.87 -5.12
N THR A 115 22.67 -21.35 -5.03
CA THR A 115 22.18 -20.35 -6.00
C THR A 115 22.37 -18.88 -5.58
N CYS A 116 23.29 -18.59 -4.64
CA CYS A 116 23.47 -17.23 -4.14
C CYS A 116 24.01 -16.28 -5.20
N ASP A 117 25.04 -16.69 -5.94
CA ASP A 117 25.67 -15.83 -6.94
C ASP A 117 24.70 -15.54 -8.10
N GLU A 118 23.91 -16.52 -8.51
CA GLU A 118 22.87 -16.36 -9.53
C GLU A 118 21.74 -15.45 -9.05
N LEU A 119 21.32 -15.55 -7.78
CA LEU A 119 20.31 -14.65 -7.22
C LEU A 119 20.80 -13.20 -7.18
N LEU A 120 22.02 -12.96 -6.71
CA LEU A 120 22.61 -11.63 -6.66
C LEU A 120 22.79 -11.03 -8.07
N ALA A 121 23.23 -11.86 -9.03
CA ALA A 121 23.37 -11.45 -10.43
C ALA A 121 22.00 -11.14 -11.07
N ALA A 122 20.98 -11.97 -10.84
CA ALA A 122 19.64 -11.77 -11.38
C ALA A 122 18.95 -10.53 -10.79
N ALA A 123 19.26 -10.17 -9.53
CA ALA A 123 18.76 -8.95 -8.89
C ALA A 123 19.50 -7.66 -9.32
N ALA A 124 20.60 -7.75 -10.06
CA ALA A 124 21.35 -6.59 -10.50
C ALA A 124 20.54 -5.70 -11.45
N ARG A 125 20.59 -4.39 -11.23
CA ARG A 125 19.93 -3.38 -12.08
C ARG A 125 20.92 -2.78 -13.08
N PRO A 126 20.49 -2.47 -14.32
CA PRO A 126 21.35 -1.79 -15.29
C PRO A 126 21.95 -0.49 -14.73
N GLY A 127 23.27 -0.32 -14.84
CA GLY A 127 23.97 0.89 -14.40
C GLY A 127 24.12 1.06 -12.88
N ARG A 128 23.83 0.04 -12.08
CA ARG A 128 24.05 0.03 -10.63
C ARG A 128 24.97 -1.13 -10.23
N PRO A 129 25.74 -1.00 -9.14
CA PRO A 129 26.47 -2.14 -8.59
C PRO A 129 25.51 -3.30 -8.27
N ALA A 130 25.98 -4.54 -8.48
CA ALA A 130 25.24 -5.71 -8.06
C ALA A 130 25.06 -5.72 -6.53
N PRO A 131 23.91 -6.20 -6.02
CA PRO A 131 23.73 -6.38 -4.58
C PRO A 131 24.77 -7.36 -4.04
N THR A 132 25.27 -7.08 -2.83
CA THR A 132 26.27 -7.92 -2.15
C THR A 132 25.67 -8.84 -1.10
N ASP A 133 24.38 -8.68 -0.78
CA ASP A 133 23.64 -9.52 0.14
C ASP A 133 22.20 -9.78 -0.32
N THR A 134 21.59 -10.86 0.19
CA THR A 134 20.25 -11.31 -0.21
C THR A 134 19.13 -10.32 0.14
N PHE A 135 19.28 -9.53 1.21
CA PHE A 135 18.29 -8.52 1.56
C PHE A 135 18.31 -7.38 0.53
N GLN A 136 19.49 -6.88 0.17
CA GLN A 136 19.64 -5.88 -0.86
C GLN A 136 19.18 -6.42 -2.22
N ALA A 137 19.44 -7.69 -2.54
CA ALA A 137 18.95 -8.31 -3.77
C ALA A 137 17.41 -8.26 -3.88
N LEU A 138 16.69 -8.64 -2.83
CA LEU A 138 15.22 -8.55 -2.81
C LEU A 138 14.72 -7.10 -2.88
N VAL A 139 15.42 -6.15 -2.26
CA VAL A 139 15.13 -4.71 -2.40
C VAL A 139 15.27 -4.26 -3.85
N GLU A 140 16.28 -4.74 -4.57
CA GLU A 140 16.48 -4.39 -5.98
C GLU A 140 15.48 -5.06 -6.92
N ILE A 141 15.06 -6.29 -6.63
CA ILE A 141 13.95 -6.93 -7.34
C ILE A 141 12.67 -6.11 -7.14
N ALA A 142 12.35 -5.68 -5.91
CA ALA A 142 11.18 -4.84 -5.65
C ALA A 142 11.22 -3.49 -6.39
N ARG A 143 12.41 -2.91 -6.59
CA ARG A 143 12.61 -1.63 -7.32
C ARG A 143 12.58 -1.78 -8.83
N ALA A 144 12.87 -2.96 -9.36
CA ALA A 144 12.92 -3.23 -10.79
C ALA A 144 12.25 -4.58 -11.11
N PRO A 145 10.95 -4.75 -10.81
CA PRO A 145 10.30 -6.07 -10.76
C PRO A 145 10.19 -6.76 -12.13
N GLY A 146 10.35 -6.02 -13.23
CA GLY A 146 10.36 -6.56 -14.59
C GLY A 146 11.73 -7.01 -15.12
N VAL A 147 12.80 -6.91 -14.32
CA VAL A 147 14.16 -7.27 -14.74
C VAL A 147 14.44 -8.75 -14.45
N ASN A 148 15.08 -9.45 -15.39
CA ASN A 148 15.53 -10.85 -15.27
C ASN A 148 14.45 -11.85 -14.80
N VAL A 149 13.20 -11.61 -15.22
CA VAL A 149 12.04 -12.38 -14.75
C VAL A 149 12.19 -13.90 -14.98
N PRO A 150 12.54 -14.40 -16.19
CA PRO A 150 12.70 -15.84 -16.40
C PRO A 150 13.78 -16.46 -15.52
N GLN A 151 14.89 -15.76 -15.30
CA GLN A 151 16.01 -16.21 -14.48
C GLN A 151 15.61 -16.32 -13.01
N LEU A 152 14.98 -15.28 -12.46
CA LEU A 152 14.46 -15.29 -11.09
C LEU A 152 13.42 -16.41 -10.90
N PHE A 153 12.58 -16.68 -11.90
CA PHE A 153 11.58 -17.74 -11.82
C PHE A 153 12.23 -19.13 -11.81
N ALA A 154 13.28 -19.34 -12.62
CA ALA A 154 14.05 -20.57 -12.60
C ALA A 154 14.73 -20.80 -11.23
N LEU A 155 15.27 -19.74 -10.61
CA LEU A 155 15.85 -19.82 -9.26
C LEU A 155 14.83 -20.22 -8.19
N ALA A 156 13.61 -19.68 -8.27
CA ALA A 156 12.52 -20.05 -7.37
C ALA A 156 12.14 -21.54 -7.44
N ALA A 157 12.37 -22.20 -8.58
CA ALA A 157 12.06 -23.62 -8.76
C ALA A 157 13.14 -24.57 -8.20
N VAL A 158 14.35 -24.08 -7.90
CA VAL A 158 15.47 -24.93 -7.43
C VAL A 158 15.19 -25.52 -6.05
N ARG A 159 14.56 -24.75 -5.15
CA ARG A 159 14.27 -25.19 -3.78
C ARG A 159 12.86 -24.73 -3.33
N PRO A 160 11.80 -25.41 -3.78
CA PRO A 160 10.42 -24.99 -3.55
C PRO A 160 9.91 -25.39 -2.14
N LEU A 161 10.39 -24.71 -1.10
CA LEU A 161 9.98 -24.97 0.30
C LEU A 161 8.61 -24.37 0.65
N PHE A 162 8.27 -23.23 0.06
CA PHE A 162 7.08 -22.44 0.35
C PHE A 162 6.02 -22.62 -0.74
N ALA A 163 4.80 -22.91 -0.33
CA ALA A 163 3.66 -23.19 -1.20
C ALA A 163 2.38 -22.47 -0.70
N PRO A 164 1.42 -22.16 -1.59
CA PRO A 164 1.49 -22.31 -3.04
C PRO A 164 2.51 -21.34 -3.65
N ALA A 165 3.14 -21.71 -4.77
CA ALA A 165 4.08 -20.87 -5.52
C ALA A 165 3.60 -20.69 -6.98
N LEU A 166 4.20 -19.74 -7.69
CA LEU A 166 3.89 -19.49 -9.10
C LEU A 166 4.13 -20.75 -9.97
N GLY A 167 3.14 -21.11 -10.80
CA GLY A 167 3.27 -22.20 -11.78
C GLY A 167 3.92 -21.79 -13.11
N ALA A 168 4.05 -20.50 -13.36
CA ALA A 168 4.71 -19.92 -14.54
C ALA A 168 5.36 -18.59 -14.16
N ALA A 169 6.36 -18.16 -14.93
CA ALA A 169 7.02 -16.88 -14.71
C ALA A 169 6.01 -15.72 -14.76
N PRO A 170 6.05 -14.79 -13.79
CA PRO A 170 5.17 -13.61 -13.81
C PRO A 170 5.64 -12.63 -14.89
N THR A 171 4.89 -11.56 -15.16
CA THR A 171 5.40 -10.46 -15.99
C THR A 171 6.30 -9.50 -15.19
N ALA A 172 6.10 -9.45 -13.88
CA ALA A 172 6.88 -8.68 -12.93
C ALA A 172 6.77 -9.27 -11.53
N TRP A 173 7.83 -9.18 -10.73
CA TRP A 173 7.89 -9.58 -9.33
C TRP A 173 7.24 -8.54 -8.41
N THR A 174 5.96 -8.25 -8.62
CA THR A 174 5.20 -7.26 -7.84
C THR A 174 4.37 -7.95 -6.76
N LEU A 175 4.40 -7.41 -5.53
CA LEU A 175 3.51 -7.82 -4.44
C LEU A 175 2.45 -6.75 -4.20
N ALA A 176 1.18 -7.05 -4.49
CA ALA A 176 0.06 -6.12 -4.34
C ALA A 176 -0.93 -6.66 -3.30
N LEU A 177 -1.10 -5.95 -2.19
CA LEU A 177 -2.08 -6.30 -1.16
C LEU A 177 -3.42 -5.65 -1.47
N ARG A 178 -4.50 -6.45 -1.40
CA ARG A 178 -5.86 -5.96 -1.48
C ARG A 178 -6.41 -5.75 -0.07
N TYR A 179 -6.98 -4.57 0.15
CA TYR A 179 -7.67 -4.17 1.36
C TYR A 179 -9.16 -3.96 1.06
N GLN A 180 -10.04 -4.52 1.88
CA GLN A 180 -11.50 -4.38 1.73
C GLN A 180 -12.18 -3.70 2.92
N GLY A 181 -11.40 -3.21 3.90
CA GLY A 181 -11.93 -2.75 5.18
C GLY A 181 -12.71 -3.88 5.88
N ASN A 182 -13.96 -3.63 6.26
CA ASN A 182 -14.86 -4.64 6.81
C ASN A 182 -15.69 -5.40 5.76
N GLY A 183 -15.41 -5.18 4.46
CA GLY A 183 -16.11 -5.82 3.34
C GLY A 183 -17.53 -5.32 3.10
N ARG A 184 -17.98 -4.25 3.76
CA ARG A 184 -19.36 -3.73 3.67
C ARG A 184 -19.45 -2.22 3.53
N GLU A 185 -18.35 -1.59 3.15
CA GLU A 185 -18.19 -0.13 3.24
C GLU A 185 -17.71 0.52 1.95
N LEU A 186 -17.02 -0.22 1.08
CA LEU A 186 -16.44 0.26 -0.17
C LEU A 186 -17.29 -0.23 -1.35
N ASP A 187 -17.73 0.71 -2.17
CA ASP A 187 -18.39 0.43 -3.44
C ASP A 187 -18.12 1.58 -4.41
N GLY A 188 -17.25 1.30 -5.38
CA GLY A 188 -16.61 2.30 -6.21
C GLY A 188 -15.77 3.29 -5.39
N PRO A 189 -14.72 2.86 -4.66
CA PRO A 189 -13.78 3.81 -4.07
C PRO A 189 -13.18 4.71 -5.15
N GLY A 190 -13.19 6.01 -4.90
CA GLY A 190 -12.61 7.02 -5.78
C GLY A 190 -11.15 7.29 -5.45
N ASN A 191 -10.73 8.54 -5.61
CA ASN A 191 -9.37 8.95 -5.27
C ASN A 191 -9.07 8.80 -3.77
N ILE A 192 -7.78 8.71 -3.45
CA ILE A 192 -7.25 8.51 -2.10
C ILE A 192 -6.29 9.67 -1.79
N ALA A 193 -6.35 10.18 -0.56
CA ALA A 193 -5.35 11.11 -0.03
C ALA A 193 -4.74 10.51 1.24
N PHE A 194 -3.45 10.71 1.43
CA PHE A 194 -2.74 10.26 2.64
C PHE A 194 -2.48 11.46 3.55
N ASP A 195 -2.82 11.33 4.82
CA ASP A 195 -2.54 12.37 5.82
C ASP A 195 -1.10 12.29 6.35
N ALA A 196 -0.77 13.19 7.29
CA ALA A 196 0.57 13.29 7.86
C ALA A 196 0.99 12.04 8.67
N GLN A 197 0.03 11.18 9.04
CA GLN A 197 0.24 9.93 9.75
C GLN A 197 0.34 8.73 8.80
N GLY A 198 0.11 8.94 7.49
CA GLY A 198 0.09 7.90 6.47
C GLY A 198 -1.28 7.22 6.33
N ASP A 199 -2.31 7.70 7.04
CA ASP A 199 -3.64 7.10 6.93
C ASP A 199 -4.27 7.48 5.58
N ALA A 200 -4.88 6.49 4.93
CA ALA A 200 -5.56 6.62 3.66
C ALA A 200 -6.99 7.12 3.85
N TRP A 201 -7.26 8.35 3.45
CA TRP A 201 -8.60 8.90 3.31
C TRP A 201 -9.16 8.53 1.94
N VAL A 202 -10.30 7.87 1.91
CA VAL A 202 -10.90 7.28 0.70
C VAL A 202 -12.33 7.78 0.56
N VAL A 203 -12.63 8.41 -0.57
CA VAL A 203 -14.02 8.72 -0.95
C VAL A 203 -14.69 7.49 -1.53
N ASN A 204 -15.99 7.34 -1.28
CA ASN A 204 -16.79 6.26 -1.83
C ASN A 204 -17.90 6.78 -2.74
N ASN A 205 -18.00 6.23 -3.95
CA ASN A 205 -18.97 6.68 -4.94
C ASN A 205 -20.37 6.16 -4.64
N TYR A 206 -20.50 4.92 -4.20
CA TYR A 206 -21.80 4.29 -3.99
C TYR A 206 -21.96 3.83 -2.55
N ARG A 207 -23.18 3.59 -2.13
CA ARG A 207 -23.42 2.85 -0.89
C ARG A 207 -23.21 1.38 -1.22
N PHE A 208 -22.39 0.72 -0.41
CA PHE A 208 -22.22 -0.72 -0.52
C PHE A 208 -23.55 -1.44 -0.47
N ASP A 209 -23.76 -2.32 -1.44
CA ASP A 209 -24.80 -3.33 -1.45
C ASP A 209 -24.19 -4.65 -1.96
N PRO A 210 -24.37 -5.78 -1.24
CA PRO A 210 -23.83 -7.07 -1.71
C PRO A 210 -24.57 -7.62 -2.93
N ASP A 211 -25.77 -7.13 -3.24
CA ASP A 211 -26.54 -7.53 -4.43
C ASP A 211 -26.21 -6.58 -5.60
N PRO A 212 -25.54 -7.07 -6.67
CA PRO A 212 -25.14 -6.24 -7.81
C PRO A 212 -26.32 -5.74 -8.65
N HIS A 213 -27.55 -6.19 -8.35
CA HIS A 213 -28.77 -5.74 -9.01
C HIS A 213 -29.48 -4.58 -8.30
N GLN A 214 -29.02 -4.20 -7.11
CA GLN A 214 -29.59 -3.05 -6.40
C GLN A 214 -29.20 -1.72 -7.03
N ALA A 215 -30.03 -0.70 -6.77
CA ALA A 215 -29.76 0.64 -7.27
C ALA A 215 -28.47 1.20 -6.64
N VAL A 216 -27.50 1.56 -7.48
CA VAL A 216 -26.23 2.17 -7.07
C VAL A 216 -26.44 3.60 -6.60
N CYS A 217 -26.84 3.79 -5.34
CA CYS A 217 -27.10 5.10 -4.77
C CYS A 217 -25.84 5.76 -4.24
N GLY A 218 -25.79 7.10 -4.28
CA GLY A 218 -24.60 7.86 -3.91
C GLY A 218 -24.10 7.54 -2.50
N GLY A 219 -22.81 7.25 -2.43
CA GLY A 219 -22.08 7.00 -1.19
C GLY A 219 -22.16 8.20 -0.26
N ARG A 220 -22.34 7.94 1.04
CA ARG A 220 -22.54 8.97 2.09
C ARG A 220 -21.47 8.91 3.17
N ALA A 221 -20.33 8.38 2.80
CA ALA A 221 -19.26 8.05 3.72
C ALA A 221 -17.93 8.52 3.14
N LEU A 222 -17.12 9.11 4.01
CA LEU A 222 -15.69 9.27 3.82
C LEU A 222 -15.01 8.23 4.71
N LEU A 223 -14.11 7.43 4.15
CA LEU A 223 -13.45 6.36 4.88
C LEU A 223 -12.02 6.75 5.22
N ARG A 224 -11.50 6.20 6.30
CA ARG A 224 -10.10 6.34 6.69
C ARG A 224 -9.55 5.00 7.15
N PHE A 225 -8.44 4.60 6.55
CA PHE A 225 -7.73 3.37 6.87
C PHE A 225 -6.31 3.69 7.33
N THR A 226 -5.82 2.93 8.29
CA THR A 226 -4.40 2.96 8.67
C THR A 226 -3.54 2.40 7.52
N PRO A 227 -2.22 2.65 7.48
CA PRO A 227 -1.34 2.14 6.43
C PRO A 227 -1.35 0.63 6.25
N ASP A 228 -1.64 -0.12 7.33
CA ASP A 228 -1.81 -1.58 7.32
C ASP A 228 -3.25 -2.02 6.96
N GLY A 229 -4.12 -1.09 6.55
CA GLY A 229 -5.43 -1.36 5.98
C GLY A 229 -6.56 -1.58 6.98
N ARG A 230 -6.33 -1.37 8.28
CA ARG A 230 -7.39 -1.42 9.30
C ARG A 230 -8.22 -0.14 9.25
N THR A 231 -9.51 -0.24 9.55
CA THR A 231 -10.36 0.95 9.69
C THR A 231 -9.90 1.78 10.89
N VAL A 232 -9.69 3.08 10.70
CA VAL A 232 -9.39 4.01 11.82
C VAL A 232 -10.63 4.11 12.71
N PRO A 233 -10.51 4.08 14.06
CA PRO A 233 -11.65 4.25 14.94
C PRO A 233 -12.47 5.50 14.61
N GLY A 234 -13.79 5.33 14.44
CA GLY A 234 -14.71 6.40 14.04
C GLY A 234 -14.97 6.51 12.53
N SER A 235 -14.13 5.90 11.67
CA SER A 235 -14.45 5.71 10.26
C SER A 235 -15.50 4.59 10.10
N PRO A 236 -16.45 4.69 9.15
CA PRO A 236 -16.61 5.75 8.17
C PRO A 236 -17.26 7.02 8.72
N TYR A 237 -16.78 8.17 8.27
CA TYR A 237 -17.30 9.49 8.61
C TYR A 237 -18.48 9.87 7.73
N ARG A 238 -19.50 10.48 8.35
CA ARG A 238 -20.76 10.85 7.69
C ARG A 238 -21.14 12.30 8.04
N GLY A 239 -22.01 12.89 7.23
CA GLY A 239 -22.43 14.29 7.37
C GLY A 239 -21.74 15.22 6.37
N GLY A 240 -21.79 16.53 6.61
CA GLY A 240 -21.10 17.52 5.78
C GLY A 240 -21.61 17.67 4.33
N GLY A 241 -22.67 16.95 3.97
CA GLY A 241 -23.21 16.93 2.61
C GLY A 241 -22.57 15.91 1.68
N VAL A 242 -21.75 14.98 2.19
CA VAL A 242 -21.06 14.00 1.33
C VAL A 242 -22.05 13.11 0.58
N TYR A 243 -21.95 13.11 -0.74
CA TYR A 243 -22.83 12.32 -1.59
C TYR A 243 -22.22 12.02 -2.96
N GLY A 244 -22.02 10.72 -3.25
CA GLY A 244 -21.48 10.25 -4.52
C GLY A 244 -20.23 11.02 -4.90
N ALA A 245 -19.22 10.95 -4.04
CA ALA A 245 -18.13 11.92 -3.97
C ALA A 245 -17.28 12.01 -5.26
N GLY A 246 -17.34 11.02 -6.14
CA GLY A 246 -16.64 11.05 -7.41
C GLY A 246 -15.14 10.94 -7.23
N PHE A 247 -14.41 11.80 -7.94
CA PHE A 247 -12.99 11.61 -8.21
C PHE A 247 -12.03 12.19 -7.17
N GLY A 248 -12.46 12.82 -6.07
CA GLY A 248 -11.52 13.64 -5.29
C GLY A 248 -11.72 13.66 -3.79
N VAL A 249 -10.64 13.36 -3.08
CA VAL A 249 -10.38 13.79 -1.70
C VAL A 249 -9.05 14.51 -1.67
N ALA A 250 -8.97 15.60 -0.91
CA ALA A 250 -7.74 16.36 -0.69
C ALA A 250 -7.63 16.74 0.78
N ILE A 251 -6.39 16.93 1.25
CA ILE A 251 -6.09 17.33 2.62
C ILE A 251 -5.35 18.66 2.55
N ASP A 252 -5.84 19.65 3.28
CA ASP A 252 -5.20 20.97 3.31
C ASP A 252 -4.06 21.05 4.35
N PRO A 253 -3.26 22.13 4.37
CA PRO A 253 -2.14 22.26 5.31
C PRO A 253 -2.52 22.27 6.80
N THR A 254 -3.80 22.49 7.14
CA THR A 254 -4.31 22.39 8.51
C THR A 254 -4.78 20.98 8.87
N GLY A 255 -4.81 20.08 7.89
CA GLY A 255 -5.25 18.68 8.04
C GLY A 255 -6.74 18.48 7.79
N ASP A 256 -7.48 19.52 7.42
CA ASP A 256 -8.89 19.37 7.08
C ASP A 256 -9.01 18.61 5.75
N VAL A 257 -10.02 17.74 5.69
CA VAL A 257 -10.26 16.83 4.58
C VAL A 257 -11.43 17.32 3.75
N TRP A 258 -11.20 17.45 2.46
CA TRP A 258 -12.14 18.01 1.50
C TRP A 258 -12.54 16.93 0.51
N ALA A 259 -13.81 16.52 0.55
CA ALA A 259 -14.39 15.57 -0.40
C ALA A 259 -15.19 16.33 -1.46
N GLY A 260 -14.87 16.13 -2.74
CA GLY A 260 -15.72 16.58 -3.84
C GLY A 260 -17.03 15.81 -3.82
N ASN A 261 -18.16 16.44 -4.17
CA ASN A 261 -19.44 15.77 -4.31
C ASN A 261 -19.89 15.84 -5.76
N PHE A 262 -19.87 14.69 -6.44
CA PHE A 262 -20.39 14.57 -7.80
C PHE A 262 -21.88 14.23 -7.81
N GLY A 263 -22.36 13.52 -6.77
CA GLY A 263 -23.70 12.96 -6.72
C GLY A 263 -23.88 11.76 -7.66
N PHE A 264 -22.82 11.00 -7.91
CA PHE A 264 -22.91 9.76 -8.69
C PHE A 264 -23.96 8.83 -8.09
N GLN A 265 -25.02 8.55 -8.87
CA GLN A 265 -26.06 7.61 -8.51
C GLN A 265 -26.77 7.06 -9.75
N GLY A 266 -27.37 5.88 -9.60
CA GLY A 266 -28.29 5.29 -10.55
C GLY A 266 -29.72 5.83 -10.43
N ARG A 267 -30.65 5.16 -11.11
CA ARG A 267 -32.09 5.46 -11.02
C ARG A 267 -32.69 4.81 -9.77
N GLY A 268 -33.79 5.38 -9.25
CA GLY A 268 -34.53 4.81 -8.12
C GLY A 268 -33.99 5.14 -6.73
N CYS A 269 -32.98 6.02 -6.64
CA CYS A 269 -32.43 6.44 -5.36
C CYS A 269 -33.35 7.43 -4.62
N PRO A 270 -33.49 7.30 -3.30
CA PRO A 270 -34.43 8.12 -2.52
C PRO A 270 -33.98 9.56 -2.31
N LEU A 271 -32.70 9.87 -2.59
CA LEU A 271 -32.14 11.22 -2.46
C LEU A 271 -32.06 11.88 -3.83
N ASP A 272 -32.53 13.12 -3.91
CA ASP A 272 -32.23 14.01 -5.04
C ASP A 272 -30.76 14.48 -4.92
N PRO A 273 -29.90 14.22 -5.92
CA PRO A 273 -28.52 14.66 -5.92
C PRO A 273 -28.38 16.14 -6.28
N SER A 274 -29.42 16.80 -6.81
CA SER A 274 -29.39 18.20 -7.29
C SER A 274 -28.91 19.24 -6.27
N PRO A 275 -29.14 19.13 -4.95
CA PRO A 275 -28.54 20.04 -3.98
C PRO A 275 -27.09 19.69 -3.60
N LEU A 276 -26.61 18.48 -3.93
CA LEU A 276 -25.33 17.94 -3.49
C LEU A 276 -24.30 17.84 -4.62
N TYR A 277 -24.72 17.76 -5.89
CA TYR A 277 -23.81 17.74 -7.03
C TYR A 277 -23.04 19.06 -7.17
N ARG A 278 -21.76 18.98 -7.56
CA ARG A 278 -20.84 20.13 -7.69
C ARG A 278 -20.70 20.92 -6.39
N SER A 279 -20.68 20.22 -5.27
CA SER A 279 -20.38 20.77 -3.95
C SER A 279 -19.13 20.12 -3.36
N VAL A 280 -18.72 20.60 -2.19
CA VAL A 280 -17.61 20.04 -1.41
C VAL A 280 -18.04 19.84 0.03
N SER A 281 -17.64 18.72 0.61
CA SER A 281 -17.79 18.43 2.04
C SER A 281 -16.46 18.64 2.72
N GLN A 282 -16.45 19.33 3.86
CA GLN A 282 -15.26 19.51 4.69
C GLN A 282 -15.41 18.71 5.98
N PHE A 283 -14.37 17.97 6.33
CA PHE A 283 -14.22 17.25 7.58
C PHE A 283 -12.97 17.75 8.28
N THR A 284 -13.00 17.80 9.60
CA THR A 284 -11.82 18.04 10.43
C THR A 284 -10.85 16.84 10.37
N PRO A 285 -9.60 16.96 10.87
CA PRO A 285 -8.63 15.86 10.81
C PRO A 285 -9.06 14.59 11.57
N ASP A 286 -9.98 14.71 12.54
CA ASP A 286 -10.61 13.61 13.28
C ASP A 286 -11.88 13.07 12.60
N GLY A 287 -12.29 13.66 11.47
CA GLY A 287 -13.42 13.21 10.66
C GLY A 287 -14.77 13.77 11.08
N ALA A 288 -14.81 14.82 11.92
CA ALA A 288 -16.05 15.51 12.23
C ALA A 288 -16.46 16.43 11.05
N PRO A 289 -17.73 16.40 10.61
CA PRO A 289 -18.17 17.28 9.53
C PRO A 289 -18.19 18.74 9.98
N SER A 290 -17.61 19.62 9.16
CA SER A 290 -17.63 21.06 9.40
C SER A 290 -19.06 21.60 9.28
N ARG A 291 -19.54 22.29 10.32
CA ARG A 291 -20.83 23.02 10.29
C ARG A 291 -20.79 24.25 9.36
N ARG A 292 -19.61 24.64 8.90
CA ARG A 292 -19.36 25.84 8.08
C ARG A 292 -19.19 25.54 6.60
N ALA A 293 -19.15 24.26 6.20
CA ALA A 293 -19.12 23.90 4.80
C ALA A 293 -20.41 24.41 4.12
N PRO A 294 -20.32 25.24 3.07
CA PRO A 294 -21.51 25.69 2.37
C PRO A 294 -22.13 24.47 1.69
N VAL A 295 -23.23 23.96 2.25
CA VAL A 295 -24.12 23.04 1.54
C VAL A 295 -24.85 23.89 0.49
N GLY A 296 -24.22 24.08 -0.67
CA GLY A 296 -24.73 24.94 -1.72
C GLY A 296 -23.81 25.05 -2.92
N ARG A 297 -24.41 25.31 -4.10
CA ARG A 297 -23.72 25.50 -5.37
C ARG A 297 -22.64 26.58 -5.24
N TRP A 298 -21.39 26.23 -5.52
CA TRP A 298 -20.45 27.22 -6.07
C TRP A 298 -20.86 27.48 -7.52
N ALA A 299 -21.90 28.30 -7.70
CA ALA A 299 -22.21 28.88 -9.00
C ALA A 299 -21.09 29.87 -9.32
N GLY A 300 -20.41 29.68 -10.45
CA GLY A 300 -19.36 30.57 -10.91
C GLY A 300 -19.89 31.97 -11.19
N SER A 301 -19.98 32.82 -10.18
CA SER A 301 -20.04 34.26 -10.33
C SER A 301 -18.67 34.83 -10.01
N SER A 302 -17.85 35.03 -11.05
CA SER A 302 -16.79 36.06 -11.21
C SER A 302 -15.92 36.53 -10.02
N SER A 303 -15.90 35.84 -8.87
CA SER A 303 -14.99 36.10 -7.76
C SER A 303 -13.92 35.02 -7.79
N ARG A 304 -12.69 35.45 -8.05
CA ARG A 304 -11.46 34.66 -8.14
C ARG A 304 -11.32 33.70 -6.95
N ARG A 305 -11.80 32.46 -7.10
CA ARG A 305 -11.41 31.24 -6.39
C ARG A 305 -12.05 30.04 -7.11
N ALA A 306 -11.70 29.88 -8.39
CA ALA A 306 -11.96 28.65 -9.13
C ALA A 306 -10.83 27.66 -8.80
N TRP A 307 -11.17 26.48 -8.27
CA TRP A 307 -10.22 25.38 -8.13
C TRP A 307 -10.26 24.52 -9.42
N PRO A 308 -9.11 24.08 -9.96
CA PRO A 308 -9.07 23.39 -11.23
C PRO A 308 -9.52 21.92 -11.11
N PRO A 309 -9.87 21.25 -12.22
CA PRO A 309 -10.22 19.83 -12.27
C PRO A 309 -9.05 18.86 -11.99
N THR A 310 -7.92 19.34 -11.47
CA THR A 310 -6.73 18.53 -11.19
C THR A 310 -6.02 19.05 -9.94
N THR A 311 -5.86 18.18 -8.94
CA THR A 311 -5.13 18.43 -7.71
C THR A 311 -3.62 18.44 -8.01
N THR A 312 -2.98 19.61 -8.05
CA THR A 312 -1.53 19.74 -7.87
C THR A 312 -1.22 20.49 -6.58
N ALA A 313 -0.64 19.79 -5.61
CA ALA A 313 -0.08 20.40 -4.41
C ALA A 313 1.40 20.71 -4.65
N ARG A 314 1.70 21.95 -5.06
CA ARG A 314 2.86 22.74 -4.61
C ARG A 314 2.83 24.13 -5.25
N SER A 315 2.64 25.15 -4.42
CA SER A 315 2.94 26.57 -4.63
C SER A 315 2.68 27.12 -6.05
N GLY A 316 1.53 27.76 -6.24
CA GLY A 316 1.26 28.58 -7.42
C GLY A 316 -0.06 28.21 -8.09
N SER A 317 -0.89 29.22 -8.35
CA SER A 317 -2.22 29.15 -8.96
C SER A 317 -2.29 28.17 -10.15
N PRO A 318 -3.24 27.21 -10.19
CA PRO A 318 -3.31 26.25 -11.29
C PRO A 318 -4.38 26.64 -12.34
N THR A 319 -4.05 26.40 -13.61
CA THR A 319 -4.89 26.63 -14.80
C THR A 319 -5.67 25.38 -15.21
N ALA A 320 -6.84 25.56 -15.85
CA ALA A 320 -7.73 24.47 -16.26
C ALA A 320 -7.36 23.89 -17.63
N ALA A 321 -7.38 22.56 -17.77
CA ALA A 321 -7.49 21.87 -19.04
C ALA A 321 -8.97 21.46 -19.24
N GLY A 322 -9.61 22.01 -20.26
CA GLY A 322 -10.90 21.52 -20.75
C GLY A 322 -10.68 20.30 -21.64
N ALA A 323 -11.50 19.27 -21.44
CA ALA A 323 -11.75 18.27 -22.47
C ALA A 323 -13.15 18.53 -23.02
N ALA A 324 -13.26 18.47 -24.34
CA ALA A 324 -14.40 18.80 -25.18
C ALA A 324 -15.67 18.00 -24.86
#